data_AF-A0A7G8J212-F1
#
_entry.id   AF-A0A7G8J212-F1
#
_cell.length_a   1.000
_cell.length_b   1.000
_cell.length_c   1.000
_cell.angle_alpha   90.00
_cell.angle_beta   90.00
_cell.angle_gamma   90.00
#
_symmetry.space_group_name_H-M   'P 1'
#
loop_
_entity.id
_entity.type
_entity.pdbx_description
1 polymer ?
#
loop_
_entity_poly.entity_id
_entity_poly.type
_entity_poly.pdbx_seq_one_letter_code
_entity_poly.pdbx_strand_id
1 'polypeptide(L)'
;MPLVMSWASCPLTQNALLRILGNPRYPNSPGGPVVVMSLLQELLSHPTHVFWPDVLSWEVAGVFEADALLHHGQITDTYLLGLAVHHHGRLVSFDKRLSPRAVCGGEEALHLIDPG
;
A
#
# COMPACT_ATOMS: atom_id res chain seq x y z
N MET A 1 4.45 24.45 14.09
CA MET A 1 3.44 23.38 14.24
C MET A 1 4.18 22.06 14.27
N PRO A 2 3.90 21.13 15.20
CA PRO A 2 4.50 19.80 15.13
C PRO A 2 4.01 19.12 13.84
N LEU A 3 4.93 18.45 13.14
CA LEU A 3 4.62 17.64 11.97
C LEU A 3 3.77 16.45 12.46
N VAL A 4 2.46 16.51 12.26
CA VAL A 4 1.59 15.36 12.55
C VAL A 4 1.91 14.30 11.50
N MET A 5 2.39 13.13 11.94
CA MET A 5 2.59 12.00 11.04
C MET A 5 1.22 11.47 10.60
N SER A 6 0.87 11.73 9.34
CA SER A 6 -0.31 11.15 8.68
C SER A 6 0.05 9.85 7.97
N TRP A 7 -0.93 8.96 7.84
CA TRP A 7 -0.80 7.75 7.05
C TRP A 7 -2.00 7.61 6.11
N ALA A 8 -1.80 6.92 4.99
CA ALA A 8 -2.82 6.77 3.97
C ALA A 8 -3.21 5.30 3.77
N SER A 9 -4.47 5.07 3.42
CA SER A 9 -4.91 3.83 2.78
C SER A 9 -5.50 4.14 1.41
N CYS A 10 -5.62 3.12 0.57
CA CYS A 10 -6.24 3.21 -0.75
C CYS A 10 -7.13 1.97 -0.97
N PRO A 11 -7.93 1.91 -2.05
CA PRO A 11 -8.78 0.74 -2.33
C PRO A 11 -8.02 -0.59 -2.27
N LEU A 12 -6.80 -0.63 -2.80
CA LEU A 12 -5.99 -1.86 -2.83
C LEU A 12 -5.53 -2.30 -1.44
N THR A 13 -5.09 -1.38 -0.57
CA THR A 13 -4.65 -1.75 0.79
C THR A 13 -5.83 -2.14 1.67
N GLN A 14 -6.98 -1.48 1.53
CA GLN A 14 -8.22 -1.86 2.23
C GLN A 14 -8.73 -3.23 1.78
N ASN A 15 -8.79 -3.49 0.47
CA ASN A 15 -9.18 -4.79 -0.08
C ASN A 15 -8.20 -5.90 0.34
N ALA A 16 -6.90 -5.61 0.38
CA ALA A 16 -5.89 -6.55 0.86
C ALA A 16 -6.11 -6.90 2.34
N LEU A 17 -6.36 -5.91 3.20
CA LEU A 17 -6.66 -6.13 4.63
C LEU A 17 -7.86 -7.07 4.79
N LEU A 18 -8.99 -6.77 4.13
CA LEU A 18 -10.20 -7.60 4.20
C LEU A 18 -9.95 -9.02 3.68
N ARG A 19 -9.24 -9.17 2.56
CA ARG A 19 -8.97 -10.47 1.93
C ARG A 19 -7.98 -11.32 2.73
N ILE A 20 -6.94 -10.71 3.29
CA ILE A 20 -5.86 -11.43 3.99
C ILE A 20 -6.33 -11.79 5.40
N LEU A 21 -6.71 -10.81 6.22
CA LEU A 21 -7.13 -11.08 7.60
C LEU A 21 -8.46 -11.84 7.64
N GLY A 22 -9.34 -11.63 6.67
CA GLY A 22 -10.63 -12.32 6.59
C GLY A 22 -10.54 -13.75 6.08
N ASN A 23 -9.35 -14.21 5.65
CA ASN A 23 -9.16 -15.57 5.17
C ASN A 23 -8.97 -16.53 6.36
N PRO A 24 -9.82 -17.56 6.52
CA PRO A 24 -9.70 -18.51 7.63
C PRO A 24 -8.40 -19.34 7.61
N ARG A 25 -7.68 -19.38 6.49
CA ARG A 25 -6.35 -20.03 6.38
C ARG A 25 -5.19 -19.12 6.77
N TYR A 26 -5.43 -17.82 6.99
CA TYR A 26 -4.37 -16.91 7.42
C TYR A 26 -4.10 -17.10 8.92
N PRO A 27 -2.82 -17.23 9.35
CA PRO A 27 -2.49 -17.35 10.76
C PRO A 27 -3.10 -16.22 11.59
N ASN A 28 -3.71 -16.55 12.72
CA ASN A 28 -4.35 -15.58 13.64
C ASN A 28 -5.46 -14.72 13.00
N SER A 29 -6.18 -15.25 11.99
CA SER A 29 -7.36 -14.58 11.44
C SER A 29 -8.36 -14.22 12.56
N PRO A 30 -8.78 -12.95 12.69
CA PRO A 30 -9.72 -12.51 13.74
C PRO A 30 -11.17 -12.94 13.46
N GLY A 31 -11.45 -13.48 12.26
CA GLY A 31 -12.79 -13.87 11.82
C GLY A 31 -12.97 -13.62 10.32
N GLY A 32 -14.19 -13.85 9.82
CA GLY A 32 -14.53 -13.59 8.42
C GLY A 32 -14.55 -12.09 8.06
N PRO A 33 -14.77 -11.75 6.78
CA PRO A 33 -14.69 -10.37 6.27
C PRO A 33 -15.56 -9.35 7.03
N VAL A 34 -16.69 -9.76 7.59
CA VAL A 34 -17.56 -8.89 8.40
C VAL A 34 -16.86 -8.43 9.69
N VAL A 35 -16.11 -9.31 10.36
CA VAL A 35 -15.36 -8.96 11.57
C VAL A 35 -14.20 -8.01 11.21
N VAL A 36 -13.50 -8.31 10.12
CA VAL A 36 -12.39 -7.46 9.65
C VAL A 36 -12.87 -6.10 9.16
N MET A 37 -14.10 -5.99 8.65
CA MET A 37 -14.68 -4.70 8.27
C MET A 37 -14.78 -3.75 9.47
N SER A 38 -15.17 -4.24 10.65
CA SER A 38 -15.19 -3.42 11.87
C SER A 38 -13.79 -2.91 12.25
N LEU A 39 -12.76 -3.77 12.15
CA LEU A 39 -11.37 -3.38 12.35
C LEU A 39 -10.92 -2.32 11.34
N LEU A 40 -11.27 -2.49 10.07
CA LEU A 40 -10.97 -1.52 9.03
C LEU A 40 -11.61 -0.16 9.37
N GLN A 41 -12.90 -0.14 9.75
CA GLN A 41 -13.60 1.10 10.12
C GLN A 41 -12.93 1.81 11.30
N GLU A 42 -12.47 1.07 12.30
CA GLU A 42 -11.71 1.62 13.43
C GLU A 42 -10.39 2.28 12.95
N LEU A 43 -9.60 1.58 12.13
CA LEU A 43 -8.36 2.12 11.56
C LEU A 43 -8.61 3.40 10.75
N LEU A 44 -9.65 3.39 9.89
CA LEU A 44 -10.01 4.54 9.06
C LEU A 44 -10.56 5.72 9.88
N SER A 45 -11.03 5.49 11.11
CA SER A 45 -11.51 6.57 11.99
C SER A 45 -10.37 7.37 12.65
N HIS A 46 -9.11 6.91 12.51
CA HIS A 46 -7.98 7.57 13.13
C HIS A 46 -7.79 9.00 12.59
N PRO A 47 -7.63 10.04 13.44
CA PRO A 47 -7.63 11.44 13.00
C PRO A 47 -6.53 11.83 11.99
N THR A 48 -5.47 11.03 11.90
CA THR A 48 -4.34 11.24 10.97
C THR A 48 -4.39 10.33 9.74
N HIS A 49 -5.44 9.50 9.63
CA HIS A 49 -5.71 8.70 8.43
C HIS A 49 -6.22 9.60 7.30
N VAL A 50 -5.75 9.34 6.09
CA VAL A 50 -6.31 9.91 4.86
C VAL A 50 -6.56 8.80 3.84
N PHE A 51 -7.58 8.98 3.00
CA PHE A 51 -7.86 8.06 1.91
C PHE A 51 -7.32 8.58 0.58
N TRP A 52 -6.54 7.76 -0.11
CA TRP A 52 -6.09 8.03 -1.47
C TRP A 52 -6.89 7.18 -2.47
N PRO A 53 -7.71 7.79 -3.34
CA PRO A 53 -8.43 7.05 -4.35
C PRO A 53 -7.48 6.45 -5.39
N ASP A 54 -7.96 5.42 -6.09
CA ASP A 54 -7.28 4.88 -7.27
C ASP A 54 -7.40 5.90 -8.42
N VAL A 55 -6.27 6.48 -8.82
CA VAL A 55 -6.20 7.58 -9.81
C VAL A 55 -5.19 7.31 -10.93
N LEU A 56 -4.42 6.22 -10.83
CA LEU A 56 -3.37 5.90 -11.80
C LEU A 56 -3.82 4.78 -12.73
N SER A 57 -3.52 4.93 -14.01
CA SER A 57 -3.51 3.84 -14.99
C SER A 57 -2.07 3.42 -15.25
N TRP A 58 -1.83 2.17 -15.65
CA TRP A 58 -0.51 1.72 -16.12
C TRP A 58 -0.02 2.46 -17.37
N GLU A 59 -0.94 3.10 -18.11
CA GLU A 59 -0.62 3.92 -19.28
C GLU A 59 -0.19 5.36 -18.92
N VAL A 60 -0.19 5.72 -17.63
CA VAL A 60 0.22 7.06 -17.22
C VAL A 60 1.69 7.28 -17.56
N ALA A 61 1.94 8.34 -18.33
CA ALA A 61 3.29 8.63 -18.81
C ALA A 61 4.23 8.99 -17.64
N GLY A 62 5.41 8.37 -17.62
CA GLY A 62 6.50 8.73 -16.72
C GLY A 62 6.35 8.30 -15.27
N VAL A 63 5.40 7.42 -14.93
CA VAL A 63 5.29 6.84 -13.58
C VAL A 63 5.83 5.41 -13.54
N PHE A 64 5.39 4.55 -14.46
CA PHE A 64 5.72 3.12 -14.45
C PHE A 64 6.74 2.76 -15.54
N GLU A 65 7.76 2.02 -15.14
CA GLU A 65 8.77 1.43 -16.02
C GLU A 65 8.48 -0.07 -16.14
N ALA A 66 7.54 -0.43 -17.04
CA ALA A 66 7.03 -1.80 -17.16
C ALA A 66 8.14 -2.83 -17.44
N ASP A 67 9.18 -2.46 -18.19
CA ASP A 67 10.33 -3.32 -18.51
C ASP A 67 11.16 -3.71 -17.26
N ALA A 68 11.01 -2.98 -16.16
CA ALA A 68 11.66 -3.30 -14.89
C ALA A 68 10.82 -4.24 -13.99
N LEU A 69 9.61 -4.64 -14.42
CA LEU A 69 8.83 -5.68 -13.75
C LEU A 69 9.36 -7.06 -14.13
N LEU A 70 9.85 -7.79 -13.13
CA LEU A 70 10.45 -9.11 -13.29
C LEU A 70 9.44 -10.25 -13.15
N HIS A 71 8.38 -10.08 -12.35
CA HIS A 71 7.35 -11.09 -12.17
C HIS A 71 6.01 -10.53 -11.70
N HIS A 72 4.93 -11.26 -11.99
CA HIS A 72 3.55 -10.85 -11.69
C HIS A 72 3.31 -10.48 -10.21
N GLY A 73 4.07 -11.06 -9.28
CA GLY A 73 3.99 -10.74 -7.86
C GLY A 73 4.33 -9.29 -7.50
N GLN A 74 5.00 -8.53 -8.38
CA GLN A 74 5.41 -7.14 -8.14
C GLN A 74 4.34 -6.11 -8.50
N ILE A 75 3.28 -6.50 -9.23
CA ILE A 75 2.34 -5.56 -9.85
C ILE A 75 1.67 -4.67 -8.79
N THR A 76 1.11 -5.27 -7.74
CA THR A 76 0.40 -4.51 -6.70
C THR A 76 1.35 -3.57 -5.94
N ASP A 77 2.52 -4.06 -5.56
CA ASP A 77 3.50 -3.28 -4.81
C ASP A 77 4.06 -2.12 -5.64
N THR A 78 4.30 -2.36 -6.94
CA THR A 78 4.72 -1.34 -7.90
C THR A 78 3.64 -0.27 -8.06
N TYR A 79 2.39 -0.68 -8.21
CA TYR A 79 1.28 0.25 -8.29
C TYR A 79 1.16 1.10 -7.01
N LEU A 80 1.24 0.47 -5.82
CA LEU A 80 1.17 1.18 -4.54
C LEU A 80 2.33 2.18 -4.38
N LEU A 81 3.52 1.84 -4.87
CA LEU A 81 4.67 2.74 -4.87
C LEU A 81 4.45 3.91 -5.83
N GLY A 82 3.92 3.66 -7.04
CA GLY A 82 3.53 4.71 -7.98
C GLY A 82 2.48 5.65 -7.41
N LEU A 83 1.49 5.12 -6.70
CA LEU A 83 0.47 5.92 -6.01
C LEU A 83 1.10 6.79 -4.90
N ALA A 84 2.07 6.25 -4.16
CA ALA A 84 2.80 7.04 -3.16
C ALA A 84 3.59 8.19 -3.80
N VAL A 85 4.28 7.94 -4.92
CA VAL A 85 4.96 8.99 -5.69
C VAL A 85 3.97 10.07 -6.15
N HIS A 86 2.82 9.68 -6.71
CA HIS A 86 1.79 10.61 -7.19
C HIS A 86 1.27 11.55 -6.09
N HIS A 87 1.15 11.05 -4.86
CA HIS A 87 0.70 11.84 -3.70
C HIS A 87 1.84 12.53 -2.93
N HIS A 88 3.07 12.53 -3.45
CA HIS A 88 4.26 13.05 -2.77
C HIS A 88 4.48 12.44 -1.38
N GLY A 89 4.10 11.18 -1.22
CA GLY A 89 4.24 10.41 0.01
C GLY A 89 5.28 9.31 -0.10
N ARG A 90 5.23 8.38 0.85
CA ARG A 90 6.10 7.20 0.87
C ARG A 90 5.29 5.93 1.09
N LEU A 91 5.59 4.89 0.32
CA LEU A 91 5.13 3.54 0.60
C LEU A 91 5.99 2.96 1.72
N VAL A 92 5.33 2.63 2.83
CA VAL A 92 5.97 1.98 3.98
C VAL A 92 5.73 0.48 3.90
N SER A 93 6.79 -0.33 3.95
CA SER A 93 6.68 -1.79 3.79
C SER A 93 7.67 -2.55 4.68
N PHE A 94 7.29 -3.77 5.06
CA PHE A 94 8.19 -4.74 5.68
C PHE A 94 8.82 -5.71 4.65
N ASP A 95 8.34 -5.70 3.40
CA ASP A 95 8.85 -6.61 2.36
C ASP A 95 10.15 -6.07 1.76
N LYS A 96 11.27 -6.62 2.21
CA LYS A 96 12.62 -6.30 1.69
C LYS A 96 12.83 -6.72 0.23
N ARG A 97 11.90 -7.46 -0.36
CA ARG A 97 11.94 -7.89 -1.78
C ARG A 97 11.26 -6.88 -2.71
N LEU A 98 10.56 -5.88 -2.18
CA LEU A 98 9.92 -4.84 -2.98
C LEU A 98 10.99 -4.04 -3.72
N SER A 99 10.94 -4.07 -5.05
CA SER A 99 11.85 -3.33 -5.92
C SER A 99 11.26 -1.98 -6.30
N PRO A 100 11.96 -0.86 -6.06
CA PRO A 100 11.49 0.47 -6.47
C PRO A 100 11.72 0.76 -7.96
N ARG A 101 12.47 -0.09 -8.68
CA ARG A 101 12.98 0.19 -10.02
C ARG A 101 11.92 0.35 -11.11
N ALA A 102 10.73 -0.22 -10.90
CA ALA A 102 9.62 -0.12 -11.84
C ALA A 102 8.78 1.16 -11.67
N VAL A 103 9.21 2.09 -10.80
CA VAL A 103 8.54 3.36 -10.55
C VAL A 103 9.53 4.51 -10.63
N CYS A 104 9.23 5.51 -11.46
CA CYS A 104 9.97 6.77 -11.48
C CYS A 104 9.85 7.47 -10.12
N GLY A 105 10.98 7.79 -9.47
CA GLY A 105 10.99 8.33 -8.10
C GLY A 105 10.77 7.28 -7.01
N GLY A 106 10.70 5.99 -7.35
CA GLY A 106 10.41 4.91 -6.42
C GLY A 106 11.40 4.76 -5.26
N GLU A 107 12.69 5.01 -5.49
CA GLU A 107 13.75 4.90 -4.46
C GLU A 107 13.52 5.86 -3.28
N GLU A 108 13.10 7.09 -3.58
CA GLU A 108 12.81 8.12 -2.56
C GLU A 108 11.48 7.84 -1.86
N ALA A 109 10.51 7.31 -2.62
CA ALA A 109 9.18 7.01 -2.14
C ALA A 109 9.08 5.69 -1.36
N LEU A 110 10.09 4.82 -1.36
CA LEU A 110 10.06 3.59 -0.57
C LEU A 110 10.66 3.79 0.82
N HIS A 111 9.95 3.31 1.85
CA HIS A 111 10.46 3.21 3.22
C HIS A 111 10.33 1.78 3.72
N LEU A 112 11.46 1.09 3.89
CA LEU A 112 11.47 -0.23 4.48
C LEU A 112 11.58 -0.13 6.00
N ILE A 113 10.68 -0.79 6.73
CA ILE A 113 10.75 -0.96 8.18
C ILE A 113 11.32 -2.35 8.47
N ASP A 114 12.26 -2.41 9.42
CA ASP A 114 12.74 -3.69 9.96
C ASP A 114 11.79 -4.16 11.07
N PRO A 115 11.16 -5.35 10.97
CA PRO A 115 10.16 -5.79 11.93
C PRO A 115 10.71 -6.12 13.33
N GLY A 116 12.03 -6.11 13.53
CA GLY A 116 12.68 -6.45 14.81
C GLY A 116 12.73 -7.95 15.08
#